data_AF-X1DX78-F1
#
_entry.id   AF-X1DX78-F1
#
_cell.length_a   1.000
_cell.length_b   1.000
_cell.length_c   1.000
_cell.angle_alpha   90.00
_cell.angle_beta   90.00
_cell.angle_gamma   90.00
#
_symmetry.space_group_name_H-M   'P 1'
#
loop_
_entity.id
_entity.type
_entity.pdbx_description
1 polymer ?
#
loop_
_entity_poly.entity_id
_entity_poly.type
_entity_poly.pdbx_seq_one_letter_code
_entity_poly.pdbx_strand_id
1 'polypeptide(L)' 'EVVMKLLLLHISDIHFFQGENQILNKKKAIVDVLKNYFSDVKHCVIVVTGDIAFSGKKIEYEQASILF' A
#
# COMPACT_ATOMS: atom_id res chain seq x y z
N GLU A 1 4.70 4.48 31.31
CA GLU A 1 5.64 4.42 30.18
C GLU A 1 4.88 4.67 28.89
N VAL A 2 5.35 5.55 28.01
CA VAL A 2 4.72 5.74 26.69
C VAL A 2 5.35 4.73 25.74
N VAL A 3 4.63 3.66 25.41
CA VAL A 3 5.09 2.68 24.42
C VAL A 3 4.78 3.20 23.03
N MET A 4 5.82 3.41 22.23
CA MET A 4 5.66 3.75 20.82
C MET A 4 5.36 2.49 20.02
N LYS A 5 4.26 2.50 19.27
CA LYS A 5 3.89 1.42 18.34
C LYS A 5 4.15 1.87 16.91
N LEU A 6 4.67 0.97 16.09
CA LEU A 6 4.91 1.14 14.66
C LEU A 6 4.17 0.03 13.91
N LEU A 7 3.38 0.41 12.92
CA LEU A 7 2.71 -0.54 12.02
C LEU A 7 3.57 -0.68 10.75
N LEU A 8 3.89 -1.92 10.39
CA LEU A 8 4.51 -2.25 9.10
C LEU A 8 3.43 -2.89 8.21
N LEU A 9 2.96 -2.13 7.21
CA LEU A 9 2.08 -2.66 6.17
C LEU A 9 2.94 -3.20 5.03
N HIS A 10 3.12 -4.51 4.99
CA HIS A 10 3.92 -5.17 3.96
C HIS A 10 3.01 -5.71 2.84
N ILE A 11 3.25 -5.24 1.61
CA ILE A 11 2.52 -5.63 0.41
C ILE A 11 3.55 -6.03 -0.66
N SER A 12 3.21 -6.99 -1.52
CA SER A 12 4.09 -7.54 -2.55
C SER A 12 3.29 -7.78 -3.82
N ASP A 13 3.98 -7.94 -4.95
CA ASP A 13 3.39 -8.49 -6.20
C ASP A 13 2.15 -7.73 -6.68
N ILE A 14 2.18 -6.40 -6.63
CA ILE A 14 1.03 -5.55 -6.95
C ILE A 14 0.71 -5.55 -8.45
N HIS A 15 1.73 -5.67 -9.30
CA HIS A 15 1.61 -5.77 -10.76
C HIS A 15 0.74 -4.66 -11.38
N PHE A 16 1.11 -3.39 -11.14
CA PHE A 16 0.45 -2.25 -11.78
C PHE A 16 0.51 -2.36 -13.30
N PHE A 17 -0.63 -2.19 -13.96
CA PHE A 17 -0.76 -2.23 -15.42
C PHE A 17 -1.65 -1.11 -15.93
N GLN A 18 -1.54 -0.81 -17.23
CA GLN A 18 -2.36 0.19 -17.91
C GLN A 18 -3.82 -0.28 -18.01
N GLY A 19 -4.59 -0.04 -16.95
CA GLY A 19 -5.99 -0.45 -16.81
C GLY A 19 -6.47 -0.32 -15.37
N GLU A 20 -7.35 -1.22 -14.97
CA GLU A 20 -7.94 -1.24 -13.63
C GLU A 20 -7.07 -2.03 -12.66
N ASN A 21 -6.43 -1.33 -11.72
CA ASN A 21 -5.56 -1.94 -10.71
C ASN A 21 -6.36 -2.29 -9.46
N GLN A 22 -6.49 -3.58 -9.13
CA GLN A 22 -7.32 -4.06 -8.03
C GLN A 22 -6.96 -3.43 -6.67
N ILE A 23 -5.68 -3.13 -6.44
CA ILE A 23 -5.23 -2.51 -5.19
C ILE A 23 -5.79 -1.10 -5.02
N LEU A 24 -6.00 -0.36 -6.10
CA LEU A 24 -6.59 0.98 -6.06
C LEU A 24 -8.06 0.91 -5.62
N ASN A 25 -8.80 -0.08 -6.12
CA ASN A 25 -10.18 -0.34 -5.70
C ASN A 25 -10.28 -0.76 -4.24
N LYS A 26 -9.25 -1.43 -3.71
CA LYS A 26 -9.16 -1.86 -2.31
C LYS A 26 -8.59 -0.80 -1.37
N LYS A 27 -8.11 0.35 -1.88
CA LYS A 27 -7.47 1.41 -1.07
C LYS A 27 -8.29 1.80 0.15
N LYS A 28 -9.60 2.05 -0.03
CA LYS A 28 -10.49 2.40 1.08
C LYS A 28 -10.61 1.27 2.10
N ALA A 29 -10.85 0.05 1.65
CA ALA A 29 -10.98 -1.11 2.54
C ALA A 29 -9.69 -1.36 3.35
N ILE A 30 -8.52 -1.22 2.73
CA ILE A 30 -7.22 -1.31 3.42
C ILE A 30 -7.15 -0.24 4.52
N VAL A 31 -7.41 1.02 4.17
CA VAL A 31 -7.38 2.13 5.14
C VAL A 31 -8.38 1.92 6.29
N ASP A 32 -9.60 1.46 6.00
CA ASP A 32 -10.63 1.24 7.01
C ASP A 32 -10.23 0.12 7.99
N VAL A 33 -9.69 -0.99 7.50
CA VAL A 33 -9.14 -2.06 8.35
C VAL A 33 -8.00 -1.52 9.21
N LEU A 34 -7.06 -0.78 8.63
CA LEU A 34 -5.92 -0.26 9.39
C LEU A 34 -6.38 0.67 10.52
N LYS A 35 -7.32 1.56 10.24
CA LYS A 35 -7.88 2.47 11.25
C LYS A 35 -8.66 1.75 12.33
N ASN A 36 -9.44 0.74 11.98
CA ASN A 36 -10.28 0.03 12.94
C ASN A 36 -9.47 -0.86 13.89
N TYR A 37 -8.43 -1.53 13.39
CA TYR A 37 -7.66 -2.50 14.17
C TYR A 37 -6.39 -1.92 14.81
N PHE A 38 -5.85 -0.82 14.27
CA PHE A 38 -4.57 -0.23 14.72
C PHE A 38 -4.71 1.27 15.03
N SER A 39 -5.87 1.68 15.56
CA SER A 39 -6.20 3.09 15.88
C SER A 39 -5.24 3.76 16.86
N ASP A 40 -4.54 2.99 17.69
CA ASP A 40 -3.56 3.47 18.67
C ASP A 40 -2.13 3.58 18.11
N VAL A 41 -1.92 3.19 16.85
CA VAL A 41 -0.64 3.30 16.17
C VAL A 41 -0.53 4.66 15.46
N LYS A 42 0.50 5.44 15.81
CA LYS A 42 0.72 6.78 15.24
C LYS A 42 1.53 6.79 13.94
N HIS A 43 2.27 5.71 13.67
CA HIS A 43 3.17 5.61 12.53
C HIS A 43 2.92 4.32 11.77
N CYS A 44 2.67 4.44 10.46
CA CYS A 44 2.53 3.31 9.55
C CYS A 44 3.60 3.45 8.45
N VAL A 45 4.40 2.40 8.27
CA VAL A 45 5.36 2.29 7.17
C VAL A 45 4.77 1.29 6.18
N ILE A 46 4.59 1.74 4.94
CA ILE A 46 4.18 0.87 3.84
C ILE A 46 5.45 0.36 3.17
N VAL A 47 5.62 -0.96 3.20
CA VAL A 47 6.74 -1.65 2.56
C VAL A 47 6.19 -2.39 1.35
N VAL A 48 6.73 -2.08 0.18
CA VAL A 48 6.38 -2.76 -1.06
C VAL A 48 7.59 -3.53 -1.56
N THR A 49 7.49 -4.86 -1.61
CA THR A 49 8.62 -5.71 -2.03
C THR A 49 8.32 -6.40 -3.34
N GLY A 50 9.11 -6.14 -4.38
CA GLY A 50 8.99 -6.85 -5.67
C GLY A 50 7.76 -6.48 -6.49
N ASP A 51 7.85 -6.76 -7.79
CA ASP A 51 6.77 -6.77 -8.79
C ASP A 51 5.71 -5.67 -8.62
N ILE A 52 6.20 -4.44 -8.50
CA ILE A 52 5.37 -3.23 -8.45
C ILE A 52 4.69 -3.02 -9.80
N ALA A 53 5.44 -3.12 -10.89
CA ALA A 53 4.96 -2.92 -12.24
C ALA A 53 4.78 -4.28 -12.95
N PHE A 54 3.71 -4.44 -13.73
CA PHE A 54 3.43 -5.69 -14.44
C PHE A 54 4.42 -5.96 -15.58
N SER A 55 4.79 -4.93 -16.35
CA SER A 55 5.66 -5.05 -17.52
C SER A 55 6.87 -4.12 -17.52
N GLY A 56 7.06 -3.35 -16.43
CA GLY A 56 8.17 -2.41 -16.27
C GLY A 56 8.00 -1.11 -17.06
N LYS A 57 6.80 -0.79 -17.54
CA LYS A 57 6.55 0.46 -18.29
C LYS A 57 6.49 1.65 -17.35
N LYS A 58 6.97 2.80 -17.81
CA LYS A 58 6.96 4.06 -17.03
C LYS A 58 5.57 4.40 -16.47
N ILE A 59 4.52 4.23 -17.27
CA ILE A 59 3.13 4.51 -16.87
C ILE A 59 2.67 3.64 -15.68
N GLU A 60 3.20 2.42 -15.53
CA GLU A 60 2.85 1.51 -14.43
C GLU A 60 3.44 2.03 -13.10
N TYR A 61 4.65 2.58 -13.15
CA TYR A 61 5.26 3.24 -11.99
C TYR A 61 4.59 4.59 -11.66
N GLU A 62 4.19 5.35 -12.69
CA GLU A 62 3.42 6.58 -12.49
C GLU A 62 2.07 6.27 -11.80
N GLN A 63 1.40 5.19 -12.18
CA GLN A 63 0.19 4.73 -11.49
C GLN A 63 0.48 4.25 -10.06
N ALA A 64 1.59 3.54 -9.85
CA ALA A 64 2.00 3.09 -8.52
C ALA A 64 2.22 4.28 -7.55
N SER A 65 2.73 5.41 -8.03
CA SER A 65 2.92 6.64 -7.23
C SER A 65 1.63 7.29 -6.70
N ILE A 66 0.46 6.85 -7.16
CA ILE A 66 -0.84 7.31 -6.63
C ILE A 66 -1.19 6.56 -5.32
N LEU A 67 -0.59 5.39 -5.12
CA LEU A 67 -0.86 4.52 -3.98
C LEU A 67 0.00 4.87 -2.74
N PHE A 68 1.27 5.28 -2.94
CA PHE A 68 2.24 5.63 -1.89
C PHE A 68 2.71 7.07 -2.06
#